data_AF-A0A183UVD8-F1
#
_entry.id   AF-A0A183UVD8-F1
#
_cell.length_a   1.000
_cell.length_b   1.000
_cell.length_c   1.000
_cell.angle_alpha   90.00
_cell.angle_beta   90.00
_cell.angle_gamma   90.00
#
_symmetry.space_group_name_H-M   'P 1'
#
loop_
_entity.id
_entity.type
_entity.pdbx_description
1 polymer ?
#
loop_
_entity_poly.entity_id
_entity_poly.type
_entity_poly.pdbx_seq_one_letter_code
_entity_poly.pdbx_strand_id
1 'polypeptide(L)'
;MSGESNAHLSSGKEGQATSSLLLKCIQEGRVDVLRSMLSQLASKPDWHELVDCVCCPDGTLLHFAVAQGSVDSVRALLSSGVNPCVQNDAARTAYQIATTNELKNAFVQEMLQATAQSKLGRVCQMLSSGVPLDSVDATKTQNSALHWAASFGNEDIVRTLCESGAMVNCVNAKGETPLHDAVRRGEEAVVRTLLMHGADAGCRDNSGTDCYQLAARLGGAMLPALSMNTLARTIRRSASLDSEMERSSIISTDMTTLFRDPTASYSSGRLQSWIDLLWPQPKWIVLDPSNRVARFPNDGRLKIYFDGASEGEPRRLMQIIQIFASFLSSVQLELEYRGHKIQEHSPLDGKVTCGVFDNGAGHGSYTLSIKVNGIELFADDYSGIRYGFATLVQILRIHRNAARVSFKFIFFCLESQNNGEGQCLESQNNGAGECLEGGFPCMTVRDFPDMSVRAVFQDFSGCKILNAETLLQLAARIGYCKASHLFVNFEVRTTDRYQLPFTNRELFHLTQVCEELFVKLVPSLDLQSNYIDSDAARRIVECFLDDFPLSKVAHFGPNLASVLVANRAILDGLQRRVTRIYLSIEVDEKTAPAVRPFWNY
;
A
#
# COMPACT_ATOMS: atom_id res chain seq x y z
N MET A 1 5.56 -65.64 25.94
CA MET A 1 5.16 -66.48 24.80
C MET A 1 4.79 -65.50 23.67
N SER A 2 5.74 -65.07 22.84
CA SER A 2 6.31 -65.77 21.68
C SER A 2 5.28 -66.07 20.58
N GLY A 3 5.50 -65.50 19.40
CA GLY A 3 4.73 -65.70 18.17
C GLY A 3 4.64 -64.38 17.38
N GLU A 4 5.75 -63.83 16.88
CA GLU A 4 6.26 -64.08 15.51
C GLU A 4 5.22 -63.90 14.40
N SER A 5 5.48 -62.93 13.53
CA SER A 5 5.38 -63.17 12.08
C SER A 5 6.45 -62.35 11.37
N ASN A 6 7.59 -63.03 11.18
CA ASN A 6 8.74 -62.68 10.35
C ASN A 6 8.33 -62.27 8.91
N ALA A 7 8.72 -61.06 8.47
CA ALA A 7 8.69 -60.69 7.05
C ALA A 7 9.71 -59.64 6.56
N HIS A 8 10.71 -59.20 7.35
CA HIS A 8 11.65 -58.15 6.88
C HIS A 8 13.15 -58.44 6.97
N LEU A 9 13.57 -59.67 7.32
CA LEU A 9 14.99 -60.02 7.47
C LEU A 9 15.73 -60.46 6.18
N SER A 10 15.11 -60.37 5.00
CA SER A 10 15.78 -60.68 3.71
C SER A 10 16.33 -59.45 2.96
N SER A 11 15.99 -58.22 3.35
CA SER A 11 16.44 -56.99 2.66
C SER A 11 17.85 -56.51 3.08
N GLY A 12 18.38 -56.98 4.21
CA GLY A 12 19.62 -56.46 4.80
C GLY A 12 20.93 -56.83 4.08
N LYS A 13 20.97 -57.97 3.36
CA LYS A 13 22.20 -58.41 2.66
C LYS A 13 22.39 -57.76 1.28
N GLU A 14 21.31 -57.53 0.55
CA GLU A 14 21.38 -56.81 -0.73
C GLU A 14 21.70 -55.32 -0.52
N GLY A 15 21.14 -54.71 0.53
CA GLY A 15 21.40 -53.30 0.88
C GLY A 15 22.88 -53.01 1.19
N GLN A 16 23.57 -53.93 1.88
CA GLN A 16 25.01 -53.81 2.17
C GLN A 16 25.91 -53.99 0.94
N ALA A 17 25.51 -54.86 0.00
CA ALA A 17 26.23 -55.03 -1.25
C ALA A 17 26.10 -53.77 -2.14
N THR A 18 24.89 -53.21 -2.25
CA THR A 18 24.64 -51.99 -3.03
C THR A 18 25.33 -50.76 -2.45
N SER A 19 25.38 -50.62 -1.11
CA SER A 19 26.05 -49.48 -0.47
C SER A 19 27.57 -49.52 -0.68
N SER A 20 28.19 -50.71 -0.60
CA SER A 20 29.62 -50.89 -0.88
C SER A 20 29.99 -50.60 -2.34
N LEU A 21 29.10 -50.92 -3.28
CA LEU A 21 29.30 -50.64 -4.71
C LEU A 21 29.18 -49.15 -5.03
N LEU A 22 28.19 -48.45 -4.46
CA LEU A 22 28.05 -46.99 -4.62
C LEU A 22 29.28 -46.23 -4.11
N LEU A 23 29.81 -46.65 -2.96
CA LEU A 23 31.01 -46.04 -2.36
C LEU A 23 32.26 -46.26 -3.23
N LYS A 24 32.42 -47.47 -3.76
CA LYS A 24 33.52 -47.81 -4.68
C LYS A 24 33.43 -47.04 -6.01
N CYS A 25 32.23 -46.81 -6.53
CA CYS A 25 32.03 -46.01 -7.74
C CYS A 25 32.49 -44.55 -7.56
N ILE A 26 32.22 -43.95 -6.39
CA ILE A 26 32.67 -42.59 -6.07
C ILE A 26 34.20 -42.54 -5.87
N GLN A 27 34.78 -43.52 -5.16
CA GLN A 27 36.22 -43.60 -4.95
C GLN A 27 37.01 -43.75 -6.26
N GLU A 28 36.47 -44.52 -7.21
CA GLU A 28 37.11 -44.77 -8.51
C GLU A 28 36.70 -43.73 -9.58
N GLY A 29 35.85 -42.75 -9.24
CA GLY A 29 35.40 -41.70 -10.16
C GLY A 29 34.51 -42.19 -11.32
N ARG A 30 33.86 -43.36 -11.21
CA ARG A 30 33.02 -43.95 -12.27
C ARG A 30 31.60 -43.36 -12.25
N VAL A 31 31.44 -42.12 -12.68
CA VAL A 31 30.17 -41.38 -12.62
C VAL A 31 29.06 -41.99 -13.49
N ASP A 32 29.40 -42.60 -14.64
CA ASP A 32 28.40 -43.20 -15.53
C ASP A 32 27.74 -44.44 -14.90
N VAL A 33 28.53 -45.26 -14.22
CA VAL A 33 28.05 -46.41 -13.45
C VAL A 33 27.21 -45.94 -12.27
N LEU A 34 27.64 -44.88 -11.58
CA LEU A 34 26.89 -44.26 -10.50
C LEU A 34 25.51 -43.77 -10.97
N ARG A 35 25.43 -43.05 -12.10
CA ARG A 35 24.15 -42.58 -12.68
C ARG A 35 23.23 -43.74 -13.05
N SER A 36 23.78 -44.80 -13.66
CA SER A 36 23.00 -45.99 -14.03
C SER A 36 22.48 -46.73 -12.81
N MET A 37 23.23 -46.79 -11.71
CA MET A 37 22.77 -47.40 -10.47
C MET A 37 21.72 -46.54 -9.77
N LEU A 38 21.91 -45.23 -9.71
CA LEU A 38 20.94 -44.30 -9.14
C LEU A 38 19.62 -44.30 -9.90
N SER A 39 19.64 -44.39 -11.24
CA SER A 39 18.41 -44.47 -12.03
C SER A 39 17.64 -45.78 -11.81
N GLN A 40 18.35 -46.90 -11.63
CA GLN A 40 17.74 -48.18 -11.28
C GLN A 40 17.15 -48.15 -9.86
N LEU A 41 17.83 -47.52 -8.91
CA LEU A 41 17.38 -47.38 -7.53
C LEU A 41 16.20 -46.42 -7.38
N ALA A 42 16.14 -45.35 -8.18
CA ALA A 42 15.04 -44.38 -8.19
C ALA A 42 13.66 -45.00 -8.51
N SER A 43 13.62 -46.23 -9.06
CA SER A 43 12.38 -46.98 -9.29
C SER A 43 11.77 -47.61 -8.02
N LYS A 44 12.52 -47.67 -6.91
CA LYS A 44 12.06 -48.27 -5.64
C LYS A 44 11.47 -47.21 -4.70
N PRO A 45 10.38 -47.47 -3.97
CA PRO A 45 9.70 -46.45 -3.15
C PRO A 45 10.53 -45.93 -1.97
N ASP A 46 11.44 -46.74 -1.40
CA ASP A 46 12.24 -46.39 -0.21
C ASP A 46 13.71 -46.04 -0.54
N TRP A 47 13.99 -45.69 -1.80
CA TRP A 47 15.37 -45.50 -2.25
C TRP A 47 16.08 -44.33 -1.55
N HIS A 48 15.33 -43.29 -1.17
CA HIS A 48 15.86 -42.14 -0.44
C HIS A 48 16.45 -42.55 0.91
N GLU A 49 15.75 -43.39 1.68
CA GLU A 49 16.26 -43.93 2.95
C GLU A 49 17.47 -44.84 2.70
N LEU A 50 17.43 -45.67 1.66
CA LEU A 50 18.55 -46.56 1.33
C LEU A 50 19.84 -45.83 0.96
N VAL A 51 19.76 -44.66 0.32
CA VAL A 51 20.94 -43.86 -0.06
C VAL A 51 21.40 -42.97 1.10
N ASP A 52 20.48 -42.40 1.87
CA ASP A 52 20.79 -41.55 3.02
C ASP A 52 21.32 -42.37 4.23
N CYS A 53 20.90 -43.62 4.40
CA CYS A 53 21.39 -44.54 5.44
C CYS A 53 22.78 -45.14 5.15
N VAL A 54 23.39 -44.86 3.99
CA VAL A 54 24.79 -45.26 3.74
C VAL A 54 25.72 -44.35 4.54
N CYS A 55 25.93 -44.72 5.81
CA CYS A 55 26.80 -44.01 6.74
C CYS A 55 28.28 -44.24 6.36
N CYS A 56 28.96 -43.17 5.99
CA CYS A 56 30.41 -43.05 5.92
C CYS A 56 30.93 -42.46 7.25
N PRO A 57 32.21 -42.63 7.60
CA PRO A 57 32.78 -42.04 8.82
C PRO A 57 32.62 -40.52 8.93
N ASP A 58 32.40 -39.82 7.81
CA ASP A 58 32.21 -38.36 7.76
C ASP A 58 30.76 -37.90 7.46
N GLY A 59 29.78 -38.82 7.40
CA GLY A 59 28.35 -38.51 7.13
C GLY A 59 27.70 -39.37 6.03
N THR A 60 26.74 -38.81 5.29
CA THR A 60 26.05 -39.50 4.18
C THR A 60 26.92 -39.66 2.91
N LEU A 61 26.43 -40.42 1.93
CA LEU A 61 27.08 -40.57 0.61
C LEU A 61 27.40 -39.23 -0.07
N LEU A 62 26.56 -38.21 0.13
CA LEU A 62 26.77 -36.85 -0.37
C LEU A 62 27.96 -36.16 0.33
N HIS A 63 28.12 -36.35 1.64
CA HIS A 63 29.28 -35.84 2.39
C HIS A 63 30.58 -36.46 1.88
N PHE A 64 30.58 -37.76 1.62
CA PHE A 64 31.73 -38.47 1.09
C PHE A 64 32.10 -37.97 -0.32
N ALA A 65 31.13 -37.77 -1.21
CA ALA A 65 31.37 -37.24 -2.55
C ALA A 65 31.97 -35.82 -2.52
N VAL A 66 31.51 -34.98 -1.59
CA VAL A 66 32.06 -33.63 -1.37
C VAL A 66 33.48 -33.69 -0.80
N ALA A 67 33.74 -34.57 0.18
CA ALA A 67 35.07 -34.76 0.77
C ALA A 67 36.10 -35.26 -0.25
N GLN A 68 35.69 -36.08 -1.21
CA GLN A 68 36.52 -36.54 -2.32
C GLN A 68 36.75 -35.47 -3.41
N GLY A 69 36.04 -34.34 -3.36
CA GLY A 69 36.17 -33.27 -4.35
C GLY A 69 35.56 -33.58 -5.73
N SER A 70 34.76 -34.63 -5.85
CA SER A 70 34.21 -35.07 -7.15
C SER A 70 32.92 -34.31 -7.51
N VAL A 71 33.06 -33.23 -8.28
CA VAL A 71 31.93 -32.38 -8.71
C VAL A 71 30.88 -33.17 -9.49
N ASP A 72 31.29 -34.06 -10.38
CA ASP A 72 30.36 -34.83 -11.23
C ASP A 72 29.59 -35.89 -10.45
N SER A 73 30.21 -36.48 -9.42
CA SER A 73 29.51 -37.38 -8.48
C SER A 73 28.50 -36.61 -7.63
N VAL A 74 28.85 -35.41 -7.16
CA VAL A 74 27.93 -34.54 -6.42
C VAL A 74 26.72 -34.13 -7.29
N ARG A 75 26.94 -33.73 -8.55
CA ARG A 75 25.84 -33.44 -9.50
C ARG A 75 24.97 -34.66 -9.77
N ALA A 76 25.56 -35.85 -9.92
CA ALA A 76 24.80 -37.08 -10.14
C ALA A 76 23.91 -37.44 -8.93
N LEU A 77 24.45 -37.30 -7.72
CA LEU A 77 23.71 -37.53 -6.48
C LEU A 77 22.59 -36.49 -6.28
N LEU A 78 22.90 -35.21 -6.48
CA LEU A 78 21.91 -34.14 -6.35
C LEU A 78 20.77 -34.28 -7.36
N SER A 79 21.07 -34.54 -8.64
CA SER A 79 20.07 -34.70 -9.69
C SER A 79 19.23 -35.97 -9.54
N SER A 80 19.74 -36.99 -8.82
CA SER A 80 18.95 -38.16 -8.44
C SER A 80 17.92 -37.87 -7.35
N GLY A 81 18.07 -36.78 -6.57
CA GLY A 81 17.12 -36.39 -5.53
C GLY A 81 17.57 -36.69 -4.09
N VAL A 82 18.86 -36.93 -3.85
CA VAL A 82 19.42 -37.13 -2.49
C VAL A 82 19.16 -35.89 -1.61
N ASN A 83 18.83 -36.10 -0.33
CA ASN A 83 18.49 -35.01 0.59
C ASN A 83 19.75 -34.27 1.06
N PRO A 84 19.94 -32.98 0.72
CA PRO A 84 21.13 -32.22 1.13
C PRO A 84 21.06 -31.73 2.58
N CYS A 85 19.90 -31.83 3.25
CA CYS A 85 19.67 -31.29 4.59
C CYS A 85 20.22 -32.19 5.70
N VAL A 86 20.55 -33.45 5.36
CA VAL A 86 21.09 -34.39 6.35
C VAL A 86 22.43 -33.84 6.85
N GLN A 87 22.59 -33.81 8.17
CA GLN A 87 23.82 -33.36 8.80
C GLN A 87 24.68 -34.57 9.19
N ASN A 88 26.00 -34.40 9.11
CA ASN A 88 26.91 -35.40 9.66
C ASN A 88 27.06 -35.29 11.19
N ASP A 89 27.91 -36.13 11.78
CA ASP A 89 28.16 -36.15 13.24
C ASP A 89 28.67 -34.81 13.80
N ALA A 90 29.19 -33.93 12.94
CA ALA A 90 29.62 -32.58 13.29
C ALA A 90 28.50 -31.52 13.11
N ALA A 91 27.25 -31.93 12.91
CA ALA A 91 26.08 -31.10 12.64
C ALA A 91 26.23 -30.18 11.41
N ARG A 92 27.08 -30.57 10.45
CA ARG A 92 27.30 -29.82 9.20
C ARG A 92 26.59 -30.48 8.04
N THR A 93 26.01 -29.68 7.16
CA THR A 93 25.45 -30.15 5.88
C THR A 93 26.55 -30.36 4.85
N ALA A 94 26.27 -31.15 3.81
CA ALA A 94 27.21 -31.39 2.72
C ALA A 94 27.65 -30.09 2.01
N TYR A 95 26.77 -29.10 1.93
CA TYR A 95 27.10 -27.78 1.39
C TYR A 95 28.11 -27.02 2.25
N GLN A 96 28.01 -27.10 3.58
CA GLN A 96 28.94 -26.44 4.51
C GLN A 96 30.34 -27.06 4.51
N ILE A 97 30.45 -28.34 4.14
CA ILE A 97 31.74 -29.05 4.03
C ILE A 97 32.42 -28.78 2.68
N ALA A 98 31.69 -28.32 1.67
CA ALA A 98 32.26 -28.00 0.37
C ALA A 98 33.30 -26.87 0.49
N THR A 99 34.57 -27.22 0.25
CA THR A 99 35.70 -26.29 0.34
C THR A 99 35.91 -25.49 -0.95
N THR A 100 35.63 -26.10 -2.11
CA THR A 100 35.83 -25.46 -3.43
C THR A 100 34.56 -24.76 -3.93
N ASN A 101 34.76 -23.66 -4.67
CA ASN A 101 33.66 -22.94 -5.31
C ASN A 101 32.96 -23.78 -6.39
N GLU A 102 33.68 -24.69 -7.04
CA GLU A 102 33.11 -25.60 -8.05
C GLU A 102 32.10 -26.58 -7.45
N LEU A 103 32.36 -27.09 -6.25
CA LEU A 103 31.42 -27.94 -5.51
C LEU A 103 30.20 -27.13 -5.08
N LYS A 104 30.40 -25.93 -4.50
CA LYS A 104 29.29 -25.04 -4.13
C LYS A 104 28.42 -24.68 -5.33
N ASN A 105 29.03 -24.43 -6.49
CA ASN A 105 28.32 -24.17 -7.73
C ASN A 105 27.45 -25.37 -8.17
N ALA A 106 27.84 -26.62 -7.89
CA ALA A 106 26.98 -27.77 -8.19
C ALA A 106 25.65 -27.73 -7.41
N PHE A 107 25.66 -27.30 -6.15
CA PHE A 107 24.44 -27.11 -5.35
C PHE A 107 23.59 -25.95 -5.86
N VAL A 108 24.22 -24.83 -6.24
CA VAL A 108 23.52 -23.67 -6.83
C VAL A 108 22.84 -24.08 -8.14
N GLN A 109 23.54 -24.81 -9.02
CA GLN A 109 22.99 -25.27 -10.29
C GLN A 109 21.80 -26.21 -10.11
N GLU A 110 21.86 -27.13 -9.14
CA GLU A 110 20.71 -27.99 -8.82
C GLU A 110 19.52 -27.16 -8.32
N MET A 111 19.75 -26.15 -7.48
CA MET A 111 18.70 -25.24 -7.02
C MET A 111 18.05 -24.50 -8.20
N LEU A 112 18.85 -23.94 -9.11
CA LEU A 112 18.37 -23.26 -10.31
C LEU A 112 17.64 -24.21 -11.28
N GLN A 113 18.10 -25.46 -11.39
CA GLN A 113 17.41 -26.47 -12.18
C GLN A 113 16.06 -26.86 -11.56
N ALA A 114 15.99 -26.95 -10.22
CA ALA A 114 14.74 -27.20 -9.50
C ALA A 114 13.74 -26.05 -9.66
N THR A 115 14.20 -24.78 -9.67
CA THR A 115 13.32 -23.63 -9.93
C THR A 115 12.80 -23.64 -11.38
N ALA A 116 13.63 -24.01 -12.36
CA ALA A 116 13.19 -24.18 -13.75
C ALA A 116 12.16 -25.31 -13.92
N GLN A 117 12.27 -26.39 -13.12
CA GLN A 117 11.33 -27.51 -13.11
C GLN A 117 10.09 -27.29 -12.24
N SER A 118 9.93 -26.12 -11.62
CA SER A 118 8.83 -25.80 -10.69
C SER A 118 8.73 -26.75 -9.46
N LYS A 119 9.87 -27.28 -9.00
CA LYS A 119 9.93 -28.21 -7.85
C LYS A 119 10.13 -27.45 -6.54
N LEU A 120 9.08 -26.80 -6.02
CA LEU A 120 9.14 -26.00 -4.79
C LEU A 120 9.78 -26.74 -3.61
N GLY A 121 9.37 -27.98 -3.34
CA GLY A 121 9.92 -28.78 -2.23
C GLY A 121 11.44 -28.99 -2.33
N ARG A 122 11.97 -29.14 -3.55
CA ARG A 122 13.42 -29.30 -3.78
C ARG A 122 14.16 -27.98 -3.58
N VAL A 123 13.56 -26.85 -3.96
CA VAL A 123 14.11 -25.51 -3.70
C VAL A 123 14.20 -25.25 -2.20
N CYS A 124 13.14 -25.54 -1.44
CA CYS A 124 13.15 -25.39 0.02
C CYS A 124 14.21 -26.27 0.71
N GLN A 125 14.42 -27.50 0.21
CA GLN A 125 15.50 -28.38 0.69
C GLN A 125 16.88 -27.76 0.43
N MET A 126 17.12 -27.21 -0.76
CA MET A 126 18.42 -26.57 -1.08
C MET A 126 18.67 -25.34 -0.20
N LEU A 127 17.66 -24.50 0.02
CA LEU A 127 17.76 -23.35 0.94
C LEU A 127 18.06 -23.80 2.38
N SER A 128 17.35 -24.82 2.86
CA SER A 128 17.55 -25.39 4.19
C SER A 128 18.93 -26.03 4.38
N SER A 129 19.56 -26.51 3.30
CA SER A 129 20.91 -27.07 3.33
C SER A 129 22.02 -26.00 3.51
N GLY A 130 21.67 -24.71 3.37
CA GLY A 130 22.59 -23.59 3.54
C GLY A 130 23.07 -22.94 2.25
N VAL A 131 22.47 -23.28 1.10
CA VAL A 131 22.75 -22.59 -0.17
C VAL A 131 22.29 -21.14 -0.05
N PRO A 132 23.16 -20.15 -0.36
CA PRO A 132 22.80 -18.74 -0.26
C PRO A 132 21.71 -18.41 -1.28
N LEU A 133 20.74 -17.63 -0.81
CA LEU A 133 19.53 -17.31 -1.55
C LEU A 133 19.79 -16.47 -2.81
N ASP A 134 20.78 -15.58 -2.72
CA ASP A 134 21.21 -14.68 -3.79
C ASP A 134 22.29 -15.31 -4.70
N SER A 135 22.41 -16.65 -4.67
CA SER A 135 23.33 -17.33 -5.57
C SER A 135 22.91 -17.16 -7.03
N VAL A 136 23.91 -16.95 -7.88
CA VAL A 136 23.73 -16.66 -9.31
C VAL A 136 24.37 -17.73 -10.18
N ASP A 137 23.85 -17.88 -11.39
CA ASP A 137 24.45 -18.75 -12.41
C ASP A 137 25.86 -18.27 -12.79
N ALA A 138 26.82 -19.21 -12.83
CA ALA A 138 28.25 -18.95 -12.96
C ALA A 138 28.70 -18.64 -14.39
N THR A 139 27.89 -18.92 -15.41
CA THR A 139 28.33 -18.81 -16.81
C THR A 139 27.47 -17.84 -17.62
N LYS A 140 27.91 -16.57 -17.63
CA LYS A 140 27.50 -15.45 -18.52
C LYS A 140 26.18 -14.72 -18.22
N THR A 141 25.21 -15.34 -17.56
CA THR A 141 23.88 -14.71 -17.35
C THR A 141 23.76 -14.01 -15.99
N GLN A 142 24.43 -14.50 -14.94
CA GLN A 142 24.27 -14.04 -13.55
C GLN A 142 22.81 -14.00 -13.08
N ASN A 143 21.97 -14.91 -13.57
CA ASN A 143 20.58 -15.01 -13.13
C ASN A 143 20.52 -15.67 -11.75
N SER A 144 19.83 -15.03 -10.80
CA SER A 144 19.51 -15.61 -9.49
C SER A 144 18.30 -16.55 -9.55
N ALA A 145 18.06 -17.32 -8.50
CA ALA A 145 16.86 -18.15 -8.38
C ALA A 145 15.56 -17.38 -8.64
N LEU A 146 15.50 -16.10 -8.22
CA LEU A 146 14.36 -15.23 -8.42
C LEU A 146 14.16 -14.83 -9.89
N HIS A 147 15.24 -14.64 -10.66
CA HIS A 147 15.16 -14.41 -12.12
C HIS A 147 14.60 -15.63 -12.85
N TRP A 148 15.07 -16.82 -12.50
CA TRP A 148 14.56 -18.07 -13.08
C TRP A 148 13.09 -18.26 -12.71
N ALA A 149 12.73 -18.16 -11.43
CA ALA A 149 11.34 -18.29 -10.99
C ALA A 149 10.41 -17.27 -11.69
N ALA A 150 10.89 -16.04 -11.89
CA ALA A 150 10.15 -15.01 -12.60
C ALA A 150 10.01 -15.27 -14.11
N SER A 151 11.06 -15.78 -14.76
CA SER A 151 11.05 -16.10 -16.20
C SER A 151 10.17 -17.31 -16.56
N PHE A 152 9.95 -18.22 -15.61
CA PHE A 152 9.13 -19.41 -15.77
C PHE A 152 7.71 -19.28 -15.21
N GLY A 153 7.33 -18.11 -14.67
CA GLY A 153 5.97 -17.88 -14.15
C GLY A 153 5.65 -18.61 -12.83
N ASN A 154 6.67 -19.09 -12.11
CA ASN A 154 6.47 -19.91 -10.91
C ASN A 154 6.18 -19.04 -9.67
N GLU A 155 4.93 -18.58 -9.53
CA GLU A 155 4.50 -17.67 -8.45
C GLU A 155 4.82 -18.21 -7.05
N ASP A 156 4.55 -19.48 -6.76
CA ASP A 156 4.79 -20.05 -5.43
C ASP A 156 6.27 -20.03 -5.05
N ILE A 157 7.16 -20.32 -6.01
CA ILE A 157 8.61 -20.24 -5.79
C ILE A 157 9.04 -18.78 -5.58
N VAL A 158 8.48 -17.84 -6.35
CA VAL A 158 8.75 -16.41 -6.17
C VAL A 158 8.31 -15.94 -4.78
N ARG A 159 7.11 -16.33 -4.33
CA ARG A 159 6.57 -15.99 -3.01
C ARG A 159 7.48 -16.53 -1.91
N THR A 160 7.81 -17.82 -1.95
CA THR A 160 8.67 -18.44 -0.93
C THR A 160 10.07 -17.83 -0.91
N LEU A 161 10.68 -17.55 -2.08
CA LEU A 161 11.97 -16.87 -2.14
C LEU A 161 11.90 -15.46 -1.52
N CYS A 162 10.88 -14.67 -1.85
CA CYS A 162 10.71 -13.34 -1.27
C CYS A 162 10.45 -13.38 0.25
N GLU A 163 9.61 -14.30 0.73
CA GLU A 163 9.35 -14.50 2.17
C GLU A 163 10.61 -14.93 2.93
N SER A 164 11.49 -15.72 2.29
CA SER A 164 12.79 -16.11 2.85
C SER A 164 13.87 -15.03 2.79
N GLY A 165 13.54 -13.81 2.33
CA GLY A 165 14.42 -12.65 2.35
C GLY A 165 15.26 -12.43 1.08
N ALA A 166 14.83 -12.94 -0.08
CA ALA A 166 15.51 -12.68 -1.36
C ALA A 166 15.67 -11.20 -1.66
N MET A 167 16.81 -10.83 -2.26
CA MET A 167 16.96 -9.50 -2.86
C MET A 167 16.05 -9.35 -4.08
N VAL A 168 14.89 -8.72 -3.89
CA VAL A 168 13.85 -8.57 -4.93
C VAL A 168 14.32 -7.74 -6.13
N ASN A 169 15.25 -6.80 -5.91
CA ASN A 169 15.83 -5.94 -6.94
C ASN A 169 17.25 -6.39 -7.35
N CYS A 170 17.58 -7.68 -7.22
CA CYS A 170 18.84 -8.20 -7.76
C CYS A 170 18.91 -7.98 -9.27
N VAL A 171 20.11 -7.76 -9.80
CA VAL A 171 20.32 -7.53 -11.24
C VAL A 171 21.15 -8.66 -11.84
N ASN A 172 20.79 -9.09 -13.04
CA ASN A 172 21.58 -10.05 -13.80
C ASN A 172 22.69 -9.36 -14.62
N ALA A 173 23.43 -10.11 -15.44
CA ALA A 173 24.54 -9.57 -16.24
C ALA A 173 24.11 -8.51 -17.27
N LYS A 174 22.83 -8.42 -17.60
CA LYS A 174 22.24 -7.40 -18.48
C LYS A 174 21.68 -6.19 -17.71
N GLY A 175 21.84 -6.16 -16.39
CA GLY A 175 21.23 -5.14 -15.53
C GLY A 175 19.72 -5.31 -15.34
N GLU A 176 19.14 -6.42 -15.81
CA GLU A 176 17.71 -6.69 -15.71
C GLU A 176 17.40 -7.21 -14.30
N THR A 177 16.27 -6.77 -13.74
CA THR A 177 15.75 -7.29 -12.46
C THR A 177 14.77 -8.44 -12.70
N PRO A 178 14.42 -9.26 -11.69
CA PRO A 178 13.39 -10.30 -11.82
C PRO A 178 12.06 -9.76 -12.34
N LEU A 179 11.75 -8.50 -12.02
CA LEU A 179 10.56 -7.81 -12.54
C LEU A 179 10.62 -7.60 -14.06
N HIS A 180 11.79 -7.30 -14.64
CA HIS A 180 11.95 -7.22 -16.09
C HIS A 180 11.67 -8.56 -16.77
N ASP A 181 12.12 -9.67 -16.18
CA ASP A 181 11.87 -11.02 -16.71
C ASP A 181 10.38 -11.38 -16.65
N ALA A 182 9.71 -11.08 -15.54
CA ALA A 182 8.28 -11.31 -15.39
C ALA A 182 7.45 -10.50 -16.40
N VAL A 183 7.79 -9.21 -16.59
CA VAL A 183 7.10 -8.34 -17.57
C VAL A 183 7.38 -8.80 -18.99
N ARG A 184 8.59 -9.25 -19.32
CA ARG A 184 8.93 -9.75 -20.67
C ARG A 184 8.16 -11.01 -21.04
N ARG A 185 7.87 -11.86 -20.04
CA ARG A 185 7.10 -13.09 -20.20
C ARG A 185 5.58 -12.85 -20.15
N GLY A 186 5.14 -11.72 -19.59
CA GLY A 186 3.72 -11.40 -19.42
C GLY A 186 3.09 -12.08 -18.20
N GLU A 187 3.90 -12.47 -17.22
CA GLU A 187 3.46 -13.24 -16.05
C GLU A 187 2.86 -12.31 -14.98
N GLU A 188 1.59 -11.92 -15.15
CA GLU A 188 0.93 -10.92 -14.30
C GLU A 188 0.93 -11.29 -12.81
N ALA A 189 0.71 -12.57 -12.48
CA ALA A 189 0.68 -13.05 -11.10
C ALA A 189 2.04 -12.90 -10.41
N VAL A 190 3.12 -13.21 -11.13
CA VAL A 190 4.50 -12.99 -10.66
C VAL A 190 4.81 -11.51 -10.54
N VAL A 191 4.42 -10.68 -11.52
CA VAL A 191 4.58 -9.22 -11.47
C VAL A 191 3.91 -8.67 -10.20
N ARG A 192 2.66 -9.05 -9.94
CA ARG A 192 1.95 -8.64 -8.71
C ARG A 192 2.69 -9.08 -7.45
N THR A 193 3.16 -10.32 -7.40
CA THR A 193 3.85 -10.88 -6.23
C THR A 193 5.20 -10.20 -5.96
N LEU A 194 6.04 -10.04 -6.99
CA LEU A 194 7.29 -9.27 -6.89
C LEU A 194 7.00 -7.83 -6.46
N LEU A 195 5.92 -7.25 -7.00
CA LEU A 195 5.55 -5.90 -6.61
C LEU A 195 5.14 -5.83 -5.13
N MET A 196 4.31 -6.75 -4.64
CA MET A 196 3.94 -6.78 -3.21
C MET A 196 5.15 -6.85 -2.27
N HIS A 197 6.22 -7.53 -2.68
CA HIS A 197 7.46 -7.68 -1.91
C HIS A 197 8.50 -6.57 -2.16
N GLY A 198 8.11 -5.47 -2.81
CA GLY A 198 8.96 -4.26 -2.90
C GLY A 198 9.81 -4.11 -4.17
N ALA A 199 9.51 -4.84 -5.25
CA ALA A 199 10.22 -4.69 -6.52
C ALA A 199 10.11 -3.26 -7.13
N ASP A 200 11.21 -2.61 -7.45
CA ASP A 200 11.18 -1.28 -8.07
C ASP A 200 11.03 -1.38 -9.59
N ALA A 201 9.92 -0.87 -10.11
CA ALA A 201 9.64 -0.82 -11.56
C ALA A 201 10.43 0.28 -12.28
N GLY A 202 11.05 1.21 -11.54
CA GLY A 202 11.91 2.28 -12.08
C GLY A 202 13.36 1.87 -12.29
N CYS A 203 13.77 0.66 -11.87
CA CYS A 203 15.10 0.14 -12.18
C CYS A 203 15.29 0.03 -13.69
N ARG A 204 16.45 0.47 -14.18
CA ARG A 204 16.80 0.44 -15.60
C ARG A 204 17.81 -0.68 -15.86
N ASP A 205 17.59 -1.40 -16.96
CA ASP A 205 18.57 -2.35 -17.48
C ASP A 205 19.79 -1.65 -18.11
N ASN A 206 20.80 -2.41 -18.55
CA ASN A 206 22.00 -1.86 -19.20
C ASN A 206 21.70 -1.14 -20.53
N SER A 207 20.50 -1.32 -21.10
CA SER A 207 20.03 -0.59 -22.27
C SER A 207 19.31 0.72 -21.92
N GLY A 208 19.16 1.02 -20.62
CA GLY A 208 18.44 2.18 -20.11
C GLY A 208 16.92 2.02 -20.11
N THR A 209 16.41 0.82 -20.39
CA THR A 209 14.98 0.52 -20.44
C THR A 209 14.48 0.17 -19.04
N ASP A 210 13.40 0.82 -18.59
CA ASP A 210 12.70 0.44 -17.35
C ASP A 210 11.53 -0.52 -17.61
N CYS A 211 10.93 -1.07 -16.56
CA CYS A 211 9.82 -2.02 -16.69
C CYS A 211 8.57 -1.40 -17.36
N TYR A 212 8.35 -0.09 -17.23
CA TYR A 212 7.23 0.61 -17.85
C TYR A 212 7.42 0.74 -19.36
N GLN A 213 8.60 1.15 -19.80
CA GLN A 213 8.99 1.22 -21.21
C GLN A 213 9.00 -0.16 -21.85
N LEU A 214 9.46 -1.18 -21.11
CA LEU A 214 9.42 -2.57 -21.57
C LEU A 214 7.97 -3.05 -21.74
N ALA A 215 7.08 -2.80 -20.77
CA ALA A 215 5.66 -3.12 -20.87
C ALA A 215 4.96 -2.37 -22.02
N ALA A 216 5.30 -1.10 -22.24
CA ALA A 216 4.77 -0.31 -23.35
C ALA A 216 5.18 -0.87 -24.72
N ARG A 217 6.45 -1.28 -24.87
CA ARG A 217 6.97 -1.92 -26.10
C ARG A 217 6.31 -3.27 -26.40
N LEU A 218 5.87 -3.99 -25.37
CA LEU A 218 5.20 -5.30 -25.49
C LEU A 218 3.68 -5.20 -25.68
N GLY A 219 3.13 -4.00 -25.89
CA GLY A 219 1.70 -3.80 -26.18
C GLY A 219 0.85 -3.32 -25.00
N GLY A 220 1.48 -2.89 -23.89
CA GLY A 220 0.82 -2.12 -22.83
C GLY A 220 -0.06 -2.91 -21.86
N ALA A 221 -0.29 -4.20 -22.08
CA ALA A 221 -1.14 -5.05 -21.24
C ALA A 221 -0.70 -5.10 -19.76
N MET A 222 0.60 -4.96 -19.48
CA MET A 222 1.17 -5.00 -18.12
C MET A 222 1.25 -3.63 -17.44
N LEU A 223 0.96 -2.53 -18.14
CA LEU A 223 0.99 -1.18 -17.55
C LEU A 223 0.01 -0.99 -16.37
N PRO A 224 -1.23 -1.51 -16.42
CA PRO A 224 -2.14 -1.44 -15.27
C PRO A 224 -1.61 -2.18 -14.04
N ALA A 225 -1.01 -3.35 -14.23
CA ALA A 225 -0.45 -4.16 -13.14
C ALA A 225 0.76 -3.49 -12.47
N LEU A 226 1.61 -2.80 -13.25
CA LEU A 226 2.73 -2.01 -12.75
C LEU A 226 2.26 -0.74 -12.01
N SER A 227 1.20 -0.09 -12.51
CA SER A 227 0.67 1.19 -11.99
C SER A 227 -0.19 1.03 -10.72
N MET A 228 -1.05 0.01 -10.65
CA MET A 228 -1.96 -0.18 -9.49
C MET A 228 -1.24 -0.39 -8.16
N ASN A 229 -0.03 -0.97 -8.20
CA ASN A 229 0.71 -1.34 -6.99
C ASN A 229 1.67 -0.26 -6.47
N THR A 230 1.95 0.81 -7.21
CA THR A 230 2.65 1.98 -6.64
C THR A 230 1.74 2.68 -5.64
N LEU A 231 0.47 2.90 -5.99
CA LEU A 231 -0.59 3.39 -5.09
C LEU A 231 -0.75 2.49 -3.86
N ALA A 232 -0.86 1.16 -4.06
CA ALA A 232 -0.99 0.21 -2.96
C ALA A 232 0.28 0.13 -2.07
N ARG A 233 1.49 0.36 -2.60
CA ARG A 233 2.72 0.42 -1.81
C ARG A 233 2.86 1.68 -0.99
N THR A 234 2.46 2.83 -1.54
CA THR A 234 2.40 4.08 -0.77
C THR A 234 1.44 3.90 0.40
N ILE A 235 0.33 3.19 0.19
CA ILE A 235 -0.64 2.85 1.23
C ILE A 235 -0.09 1.80 2.23
N ARG A 236 0.57 0.72 1.79
CA ARG A 236 1.12 -0.32 2.70
C ARG A 236 2.32 0.17 3.52
N ARG A 237 3.16 1.06 2.98
CA ARG A 237 4.22 1.72 3.79
C ARG A 237 3.64 2.65 4.86
N SER A 238 2.40 3.12 4.69
CA SER A 238 1.72 3.99 5.65
C SER A 238 0.93 3.26 6.75
N ALA A 239 0.94 1.93 6.81
CA ALA A 239 0.16 1.19 7.80
C ALA A 239 0.97 0.08 8.50
N SER A 240 1.56 0.43 9.65
CA SER A 240 1.73 -0.42 10.84
C SER A 240 2.61 0.33 11.87
N LEU A 241 2.04 1.32 12.55
CA LEU A 241 2.55 1.76 13.85
C LEU A 241 1.62 1.18 14.92
N ASP A 242 1.80 -0.11 15.21
CA ASP A 242 1.33 -0.67 16.47
C ASP A 242 2.17 -0.04 17.59
N SER A 243 1.65 1.03 18.19
CA SER A 243 1.99 1.35 19.57
C SER A 243 0.74 1.86 20.26
N GLU A 244 0.49 1.35 21.47
CA GLU A 244 -0.68 1.56 22.31
C GLU A 244 -0.95 3.04 22.71
N MET A 245 -0.28 4.01 22.09
CA MET A 245 -0.24 5.42 22.48
C MET A 245 -1.15 6.34 21.63
N GLU A 246 -2.02 5.80 20.77
CA GLU A 246 -2.94 6.60 19.93
C GLU A 246 -4.39 6.70 20.45
N ARG A 247 -4.73 6.05 21.57
CA ARG A 247 -6.12 6.13 22.09
C ARG A 247 -6.47 7.50 22.67
N SER A 248 -5.49 8.33 23.05
CA SER A 248 -5.72 9.65 23.67
C SER A 248 -5.98 10.79 22.68
N SER A 249 -5.55 10.67 21.42
CA SER A 249 -5.76 11.68 20.36
C SER A 249 -7.13 11.55 19.66
N ILE A 250 -7.87 10.48 19.95
CA ILE A 250 -9.26 10.26 19.50
C ILE A 250 -10.28 10.91 20.48
N ILE A 251 -9.84 11.34 21.67
CA ILE A 251 -10.73 11.79 22.77
C ILE A 251 -10.63 13.30 23.01
N SER A 252 -9.74 14.01 22.32
CA SER A 252 -9.59 15.45 22.52
C SER A 252 -10.67 16.25 21.78
N THR A 253 -11.51 16.94 22.53
CA THR A 253 -12.54 17.91 22.08
C THR A 253 -11.97 19.08 21.27
N ASP A 254 -10.65 19.28 21.30
CA ASP A 254 -9.97 20.37 20.62
C ASP A 254 -9.46 19.96 19.24
N MET A 255 -10.10 20.49 18.18
CA MET A 255 -9.64 20.38 16.78
C MET A 255 -8.20 20.90 16.57
N THR A 256 -7.64 21.63 17.53
CA THR A 256 -6.24 22.10 17.55
C THR A 256 -5.23 20.98 17.78
N THR A 257 -5.66 19.86 18.40
CA THR A 257 -4.80 18.71 18.71
C THR A 257 -4.64 17.73 17.55
N LEU A 258 -5.50 17.81 16.52
CA LEU A 258 -5.47 16.95 15.32
C LEU A 258 -4.12 16.93 14.58
N PHE A 259 -3.30 17.95 14.80
CA PHE A 259 -2.06 18.10 14.07
C PHE A 259 -0.95 18.79 14.87
N ARG A 260 -0.93 18.57 16.19
CA ARG A 260 0.09 19.16 17.09
C ARG A 260 1.45 18.47 16.95
N ASP A 261 1.51 17.35 16.22
CA ASP A 261 2.74 16.58 16.05
C ASP A 261 3.82 17.40 15.33
N PRO A 262 5.00 17.59 15.96
CA PRO A 262 6.14 18.12 15.25
C PRO A 262 6.52 17.13 14.15
N THR A 263 6.75 17.63 12.94
CA THR A 263 7.21 16.85 11.77
C THR A 263 8.55 16.11 11.98
N ALA A 264 9.15 16.24 13.17
CA ALA A 264 10.36 15.55 13.61
C ALA A 264 10.18 14.03 13.79
N SER A 265 8.95 13.51 13.85
CA SER A 265 8.69 12.06 13.95
C SER A 265 8.84 11.31 12.62
N TYR A 266 8.98 12.01 11.49
CA TYR A 266 9.13 11.40 10.16
C TYR A 266 10.62 11.34 9.79
N SER A 267 11.35 10.34 10.29
CA SER A 267 12.82 10.23 10.09
C SER A 267 13.28 9.13 9.12
N SER A 268 12.39 8.50 8.34
CA SER A 268 12.75 7.33 7.51
C SER A 268 12.35 7.39 6.04
N GLY A 269 12.40 8.59 5.43
CA GLY A 269 12.29 8.75 3.98
C GLY A 269 12.97 10.03 3.50
N ARG A 270 13.84 9.93 2.49
CA ARG A 270 14.44 11.11 1.87
C ARG A 270 13.34 11.80 1.04
N LEU A 271 12.68 12.80 1.61
CA LEU A 271 11.74 13.67 0.89
C LEU A 271 12.45 14.31 -0.31
N GLN A 272 12.00 14.01 -1.53
CA GLN A 272 12.55 14.60 -2.75
C GLN A 272 12.00 16.01 -3.00
N SER A 273 10.73 16.25 -2.64
CA SER A 273 10.08 17.57 -2.69
C SER A 273 9.05 17.74 -1.57
N TRP A 274 8.88 18.98 -1.07
CA TRP A 274 7.83 19.28 -0.09
C TRP A 274 6.41 19.09 -0.66
N ILE A 275 6.28 19.11 -1.99
CA ILE A 275 5.03 18.91 -2.72
C ILE A 275 4.46 17.51 -2.46
N ASP A 276 5.32 16.53 -2.18
CA ASP A 276 4.94 15.14 -1.90
C ASP A 276 4.19 15.00 -0.55
N LEU A 277 4.22 16.04 0.30
CA LEU A 277 3.50 16.09 1.57
C LEU A 277 2.04 16.55 1.43
N LEU A 278 1.62 17.00 0.25
CA LEU A 278 0.23 17.41 0.00
C LEU A 278 -0.67 16.20 -0.17
N TRP A 279 -1.80 16.17 0.56
CA TRP A 279 -2.75 15.08 0.53
C TRP A 279 -4.21 15.54 0.46
N PRO A 280 -5.04 14.99 -0.45
CA PRO A 280 -4.67 14.19 -1.61
C PRO A 280 -3.75 14.95 -2.57
N GLN A 281 -2.88 14.21 -3.26
CA GLN A 281 -1.92 14.78 -4.20
C GLN A 281 -2.65 15.57 -5.31
N PRO A 282 -2.41 16.88 -5.43
CA PRO A 282 -3.07 17.67 -6.47
C PRO A 282 -2.61 17.23 -7.86
N LYS A 283 -3.55 17.16 -8.80
CA LYS A 283 -3.27 16.71 -10.18
C LYS A 283 -2.34 17.63 -10.95
N TRP A 284 -2.44 18.93 -10.73
CA TRP A 284 -1.63 19.90 -11.45
C TRP A 284 -1.08 20.97 -10.52
N ILE A 285 0.25 21.09 -10.49
CA ILE A 285 0.98 22.08 -9.72
C ILE A 285 1.99 22.71 -10.65
N VAL A 286 1.90 24.02 -10.83
CA VAL A 286 2.81 24.82 -11.64
C VAL A 286 3.49 25.82 -10.72
N LEU A 287 4.80 25.67 -10.53
CA LEU A 287 5.62 26.66 -9.83
C LEU A 287 5.90 27.84 -10.77
N ASP A 288 5.95 29.05 -10.23
CA ASP A 288 6.32 30.23 -11.01
C ASP A 288 7.77 30.08 -11.51
N PRO A 289 8.02 30.13 -12.85
CA PRO A 289 9.37 30.02 -13.39
C PRO A 289 10.31 31.13 -12.91
N SER A 290 9.77 32.25 -12.43
CA SER A 290 10.54 33.35 -11.86
C SER A 290 10.96 33.12 -10.40
N ASN A 291 10.61 31.97 -9.82
CA ASN A 291 10.92 31.55 -8.44
C ASN A 291 10.59 32.63 -7.38
N ARG A 292 9.51 33.39 -7.62
CA ARG A 292 9.06 34.44 -6.70
C ARG A 292 8.50 33.80 -5.43
N VAL A 293 8.72 34.47 -4.30
CA VAL A 293 8.30 34.01 -2.98
C VAL A 293 7.20 34.92 -2.44
N ALA A 294 6.08 34.33 -2.03
CA ALA A 294 5.04 35.01 -1.26
C ALA A 294 5.44 34.98 0.23
N ARG A 295 5.35 36.13 0.90
CA ARG A 295 5.68 36.24 2.33
C ARG A 295 4.45 36.01 3.20
N PHE A 296 4.67 35.52 4.41
CA PHE A 296 3.61 35.49 5.42
C PHE A 296 3.22 36.93 5.81
N PRO A 297 1.92 37.18 6.12
CA PRO A 297 1.48 38.50 6.53
C PRO A 297 2.15 38.93 7.84
N ASN A 298 2.58 40.18 7.91
CA ASN A 298 3.25 40.73 9.10
C ASN A 298 2.30 40.85 10.30
N ASP A 299 1.00 41.07 10.05
CA ASP A 299 -0.04 41.16 11.08
C ASP A 299 -0.58 39.78 11.50
N GLY A 300 -0.10 38.69 10.88
CA GLY A 300 -0.60 37.33 11.10
C GLY A 300 -2.03 37.11 10.63
N ARG A 301 -2.59 38.01 9.81
CA ARG A 301 -4.00 37.95 9.38
C ARG A 301 -4.12 37.77 7.88
N LEU A 302 -4.85 36.72 7.48
CA LEU A 302 -5.27 36.53 6.11
C LEU A 302 -6.64 37.20 5.91
N LYS A 303 -6.65 38.26 5.10
CA LYS A 303 -7.83 39.09 4.83
C LYS A 303 -8.56 38.53 3.63
N ILE A 304 -9.72 37.93 3.87
CA ILE A 304 -10.52 37.26 2.85
C ILE A 304 -11.51 38.25 2.23
N TYR A 305 -11.43 38.34 0.91
CA TYR A 305 -12.30 39.11 0.04
C TYR A 305 -13.08 38.16 -0.86
N PHE A 306 -14.38 38.43 -1.03
CA PHE A 306 -15.17 37.74 -2.04
C PHE A 306 -15.14 38.51 -3.34
N ASP A 307 -14.99 37.77 -4.43
CA ASP A 307 -15.17 38.35 -5.75
C ASP A 307 -16.64 38.73 -5.93
N GLY A 308 -16.88 39.99 -6.33
CA GLY A 308 -18.23 40.49 -6.60
C GLY A 308 -18.89 39.85 -7.81
N ALA A 309 -18.11 39.19 -8.67
CA ALA A 309 -18.61 38.42 -9.81
C ALA A 309 -18.98 36.97 -9.47
N SER A 310 -18.81 36.53 -8.22
CA SER A 310 -19.10 35.17 -7.81
C SER A 310 -20.60 34.88 -7.70
N GLU A 311 -20.99 33.67 -8.12
CA GLU A 311 -22.36 33.15 -7.96
C GLU A 311 -22.64 32.58 -6.54
N GLY A 312 -21.62 32.57 -5.68
CA GLY A 312 -21.69 31.96 -4.35
C GLY A 312 -22.42 32.80 -3.30
N GLU A 313 -23.20 32.14 -2.45
CA GLU A 313 -23.84 32.71 -1.26
C GLU A 313 -22.79 32.99 -0.17
N PRO A 314 -22.66 34.24 0.31
CA PRO A 314 -21.64 34.61 1.30
C PRO A 314 -21.76 33.86 2.62
N ARG A 315 -22.97 33.41 2.99
CA ARG A 315 -23.22 32.67 4.24
C ARG A 315 -22.54 31.30 4.25
N ARG A 316 -22.68 30.53 3.17
CA ARG A 316 -22.04 29.22 3.03
C ARG A 316 -20.52 29.34 2.97
N LEU A 317 -20.02 30.39 2.34
CA LEU A 317 -18.58 30.63 2.27
C LEU A 317 -18.02 31.05 3.64
N MET A 318 -18.75 31.86 4.41
CA MET A 318 -18.41 32.16 5.79
C MET A 318 -18.30 30.91 6.67
N GLN A 319 -19.22 29.95 6.50
CA GLN A 319 -19.14 28.66 7.21
C GLN A 319 -17.83 27.92 6.89
N ILE A 320 -17.43 27.87 5.61
CA ILE A 320 -16.15 27.28 5.21
C ILE A 320 -14.96 27.98 5.88
N ILE A 321 -14.96 29.31 5.89
CA ILE A 321 -13.90 30.12 6.52
C ILE A 321 -13.81 29.81 8.02
N GLN A 322 -14.94 29.71 8.72
CA GLN A 322 -14.97 29.41 10.15
C GLN A 322 -14.41 28.01 10.46
N ILE A 323 -14.74 27.01 9.62
CA ILE A 323 -14.16 25.67 9.73
C ILE A 323 -12.64 25.74 9.63
N PHE A 324 -12.11 26.49 8.65
CA PHE A 324 -10.66 26.59 8.43
C PHE A 324 -9.90 27.53 9.37
N ALA A 325 -10.58 28.46 10.02
CA ALA A 325 -9.97 29.32 11.04
C ALA A 325 -9.39 28.49 12.19
N SER A 326 -10.08 27.42 12.59
CA SER A 326 -9.62 26.51 13.64
C SER A 326 -8.30 25.81 13.29
N PHE A 327 -8.10 25.43 12.02
CA PHE A 327 -6.89 24.72 11.57
C PHE A 327 -5.66 25.65 11.44
N LEU A 328 -5.88 26.92 11.14
CA LEU A 328 -4.81 27.92 10.99
C LEU A 328 -4.29 28.49 12.32
N SER A 329 -5.03 28.29 13.43
CA SER A 329 -4.58 28.63 14.78
C SER A 329 -3.19 28.01 15.10
N SER A 330 -2.94 26.79 14.63
CA SER A 330 -1.64 26.09 14.79
C SER A 330 -0.45 26.81 14.14
N VAL A 331 -0.71 27.63 13.12
CA VAL A 331 0.26 28.37 12.30
C VAL A 331 0.46 29.81 12.81
N GLN A 332 -0.33 30.23 13.81
CA GLN A 332 -0.46 31.63 14.24
C GLN A 332 -0.95 32.53 13.10
N LEU A 333 -1.89 32.03 12.30
CA LEU A 333 -2.60 32.81 11.29
C LEU A 333 -4.09 32.86 11.64
N GLU A 334 -4.67 34.05 11.55
CA GLU A 334 -6.10 34.28 11.72
C GLU A 334 -6.75 34.60 10.37
N LEU A 335 -7.95 34.04 10.12
CA LEU A 335 -8.76 34.39 8.95
C LEU A 335 -9.72 35.53 9.32
N GLU A 336 -9.62 36.66 8.62
CA GLU A 336 -10.51 37.81 8.81
C GLU A 336 -11.29 38.09 7.53
N TYR A 337 -12.61 38.01 7.60
CA TYR A 337 -13.47 38.34 6.46
C TYR A 337 -13.67 39.86 6.32
N ARG A 338 -13.37 40.42 5.13
CA ARG A 338 -13.39 41.86 4.85
C ARG A 338 -14.46 42.32 3.84
N GLY A 339 -15.19 41.42 3.20
CA GLY A 339 -16.29 41.75 2.30
C GLY A 339 -16.01 41.63 0.80
N HIS A 340 -16.88 42.23 -0.03
CA HIS A 340 -16.94 42.05 -1.49
C HIS A 340 -16.21 43.13 -2.32
N LYS A 341 -15.61 44.14 -1.67
CA LYS A 341 -14.97 45.27 -2.36
C LYS A 341 -13.56 45.50 -1.86
N ILE A 342 -12.61 45.47 -2.78
CA ILE A 342 -11.24 45.90 -2.57
C ILE A 342 -11.17 47.36 -3.05
N GLN A 343 -10.66 48.28 -2.21
CA GLN A 343 -10.21 49.56 -2.73
C GLN A 343 -8.92 49.30 -3.51
N GLU A 344 -8.94 49.49 -4.83
CA GLU A 344 -7.96 48.99 -5.82
C GLU A 344 -6.51 49.51 -5.68
N HIS A 345 -6.18 50.28 -4.64
CA HIS A 345 -4.94 51.07 -4.59
C HIS A 345 -4.04 50.80 -3.38
N SER A 346 -4.10 49.62 -2.77
CA SER A 346 -3.09 49.22 -1.78
C SER A 346 -2.70 47.75 -1.94
N PRO A 347 -1.41 47.41 -2.05
CA PRO A 347 -0.95 46.03 -1.93
C PRO A 347 -1.19 45.59 -0.48
N LEU A 348 -2.36 44.98 -0.25
CA LEU A 348 -2.75 44.53 1.07
C LEU A 348 -1.99 43.23 1.39
N ASP A 349 -1.13 43.32 2.40
CA ASP A 349 -0.46 42.16 2.97
C ASP A 349 -1.50 41.15 3.48
N GLY A 350 -1.29 39.87 3.16
CA GLY A 350 -2.20 38.78 3.51
C GLY A 350 -3.54 38.71 2.75
N LYS A 351 -3.66 39.35 1.57
CA LYS A 351 -4.90 39.32 0.77
C LYS A 351 -5.23 37.91 0.24
N VAL A 352 -6.45 37.44 0.48
CA VAL A 352 -7.03 36.22 -0.11
C VAL A 352 -8.32 36.58 -0.83
N THR A 353 -8.41 36.33 -2.13
CA THR A 353 -9.64 36.51 -2.93
C THR A 353 -10.22 35.16 -3.26
N CYS A 354 -11.52 34.96 -3.01
CA CYS A 354 -12.19 33.72 -3.35
C CYS A 354 -13.57 33.91 -3.98
N GLY A 355 -13.97 32.93 -4.77
CA GLY A 355 -15.25 32.95 -5.49
C GLY A 355 -15.63 31.58 -6.05
N VAL A 356 -16.94 31.35 -6.11
CA VAL A 356 -17.58 30.26 -6.85
C VAL A 356 -17.92 30.74 -8.26
N PHE A 357 -17.50 29.98 -9.29
CA PHE A 357 -17.76 30.22 -10.71
C PHE A 357 -18.04 28.88 -11.39
N ASP A 358 -19.24 28.66 -11.92
CA ASP A 358 -19.56 27.41 -12.61
C ASP A 358 -18.86 27.32 -13.98
N ASN A 359 -17.68 26.69 -14.02
CA ASN A 359 -16.91 26.48 -15.25
C ASN A 359 -17.15 25.08 -15.88
N GLY A 360 -18.06 24.27 -15.32
CA GLY A 360 -18.34 22.92 -15.79
C GLY A 360 -17.21 21.90 -15.61
N ALA A 361 -16.18 22.18 -14.78
CA ALA A 361 -15.08 21.25 -14.51
C ALA A 361 -15.44 20.16 -13.48
N GLY A 362 -16.67 20.18 -12.95
CA GLY A 362 -17.26 19.13 -12.14
C GLY A 362 -17.17 19.36 -10.63
N HIS A 363 -18.02 18.66 -9.87
CA HIS A 363 -18.18 18.90 -8.45
C HIS A 363 -16.88 18.73 -7.67
N GLY A 364 -16.49 19.76 -6.91
CA GLY A 364 -15.28 19.75 -6.08
C GLY A 364 -13.98 20.12 -6.80
N SER A 365 -14.04 20.62 -8.04
CA SER A 365 -12.91 21.22 -8.73
C SER A 365 -12.49 22.55 -8.06
N TYR A 366 -11.19 22.85 -8.05
CA TYR A 366 -10.70 24.16 -7.61
C TYR A 366 -9.36 24.56 -8.24
N THR A 367 -9.13 25.87 -8.27
CA THR A 367 -7.88 26.51 -8.67
C THR A 367 -7.41 27.43 -7.55
N LEU A 368 -6.22 27.14 -7.01
CA LEU A 368 -5.54 27.94 -5.99
C LEU A 368 -4.29 28.57 -6.63
N SER A 369 -4.23 29.89 -6.71
CA SER A 369 -3.06 30.63 -7.21
C SER A 369 -2.46 31.49 -6.11
N ILE A 370 -1.19 31.23 -5.79
CA ILE A 370 -0.40 31.99 -4.84
C ILE A 370 0.50 32.94 -5.64
N LYS A 371 0.23 34.24 -5.55
CA LYS A 371 1.02 35.30 -6.19
C LYS A 371 1.67 36.18 -5.13
N VAL A 372 2.64 37.00 -5.53
CA VAL A 372 3.29 38.00 -4.65
C VAL A 372 2.27 39.01 -4.09
N ASN A 373 1.22 39.31 -4.86
CA ASN A 373 0.22 40.33 -4.52
C ASN A 373 -1.00 39.77 -3.76
N GLY A 374 -1.00 38.48 -3.42
CA GLY A 374 -2.09 37.82 -2.73
C GLY A 374 -2.40 36.41 -3.26
N ILE A 375 -3.33 35.75 -2.57
CA ILE A 375 -3.80 34.39 -2.87
C ILE A 375 -5.16 34.48 -3.54
N GLU A 376 -5.35 33.76 -4.64
CA GLU A 376 -6.61 33.64 -5.36
C GLU A 376 -7.11 32.19 -5.27
N LEU A 377 -8.36 31.99 -4.87
CA LEU A 377 -8.99 30.67 -4.75
C LEU A 377 -10.36 30.66 -5.44
N PHE A 378 -10.43 29.97 -6.57
CA PHE A 378 -11.65 29.83 -7.34
C PHE A 378 -12.07 28.38 -7.45
N ALA A 379 -13.37 28.12 -7.46
CA ALA A 379 -13.91 26.76 -7.57
C ALA A 379 -15.27 26.77 -8.25
N ASP A 380 -15.68 25.61 -8.77
CA ASP A 380 -17.01 25.47 -9.37
C ASP A 380 -18.11 25.34 -8.30
N ASP A 381 -17.77 24.85 -7.10
CA ASP A 381 -18.69 24.69 -5.98
C ASP A 381 -18.06 25.03 -4.62
N TYR A 382 -18.92 25.16 -3.61
CA TYR A 382 -18.52 25.26 -2.19
C TYR A 382 -17.60 24.12 -1.73
N SER A 383 -17.83 22.88 -2.21
CA SER A 383 -16.95 21.74 -1.93
C SER A 383 -15.54 21.96 -2.48
N GLY A 384 -15.42 22.57 -3.67
CA GLY A 384 -14.14 22.91 -4.27
C GLY A 384 -13.44 24.03 -3.51
N ILE A 385 -14.16 25.09 -3.12
CA ILE A 385 -13.62 26.15 -2.25
C ILE A 385 -13.03 25.54 -0.98
N ARG A 386 -13.76 24.63 -0.35
CA ARG A 386 -13.31 23.93 0.83
C ARG A 386 -12.03 23.10 0.57
N TYR A 387 -11.98 22.33 -0.51
CA TYR A 387 -10.79 21.53 -0.86
C TYR A 387 -9.57 22.40 -1.18
N GLY A 388 -9.79 23.57 -1.77
CA GLY A 388 -8.74 24.56 -2.00
C GLY A 388 -8.22 25.17 -0.70
N PHE A 389 -9.10 25.53 0.24
CA PHE A 389 -8.67 25.97 1.57
C PHE A 389 -7.91 24.86 2.32
N ALA A 390 -8.35 23.60 2.26
CA ALA A 390 -7.61 22.49 2.86
C ALA A 390 -6.18 22.41 2.32
N THR A 391 -6.02 22.54 1.01
CA THR A 391 -4.70 22.53 0.33
C THR A 391 -3.86 23.75 0.73
N LEU A 392 -4.47 24.95 0.78
CA LEU A 392 -3.80 26.16 1.23
C LEU A 392 -3.30 26.01 2.67
N VAL A 393 -4.12 25.47 3.56
CA VAL A 393 -3.74 25.21 4.95
C VAL A 393 -2.55 24.24 5.02
N GLN A 394 -2.54 23.16 4.22
CA GLN A 394 -1.39 22.24 4.17
C GLN A 394 -0.11 22.96 3.75
N ILE A 395 -0.15 23.73 2.66
CA ILE A 395 1.00 24.50 2.14
C ILE A 395 1.52 25.46 3.22
N LEU A 396 0.64 26.26 3.81
CA LEU A 396 1.03 27.23 4.85
C LEU A 396 1.64 26.55 6.07
N ARG A 397 1.12 25.38 6.47
CA ARG A 397 1.65 24.60 7.60
C ARG A 397 3.03 24.03 7.32
N ILE A 398 3.23 23.44 6.15
CA ILE A 398 4.52 22.88 5.73
C ILE A 398 5.59 23.98 5.74
N HIS A 399 5.33 25.12 5.10
CA HIS A 399 6.30 26.21 5.00
C HIS A 399 6.53 26.95 6.32
N ARG A 400 5.50 27.12 7.17
CA ARG A 400 5.68 27.74 8.50
C ARG A 400 6.52 26.84 9.42
N ASN A 401 6.31 25.53 9.36
CA ASN A 401 7.11 24.57 10.13
C ASN A 401 8.55 24.49 9.61
N ALA A 402 8.76 24.50 8.29
CA ALA A 402 10.09 24.58 7.70
C ALA A 402 10.84 25.84 8.16
N ALA A 403 10.18 27.01 8.17
CA ALA A 403 10.76 28.26 8.65
C ALA A 403 11.18 28.19 10.14
N ARG A 404 10.38 27.52 10.99
CA ARG A 404 10.71 27.30 12.41
C ARG A 404 11.91 26.37 12.62
N VAL A 405 12.04 25.33 11.79
CA VAL A 405 13.16 24.38 11.86
C VAL A 405 14.46 25.03 11.37
N SER A 406 14.43 25.80 10.28
CA SER A 406 15.60 26.59 9.84
C SER A 406 16.04 27.61 10.89
N PHE A 407 15.11 28.24 11.61
CA PHE A 407 15.45 29.15 12.72
C PHE A 407 16.13 28.44 13.89
N LYS A 408 15.73 27.20 14.23
CA LYS A 408 16.42 26.38 15.24
C LYS A 408 17.82 25.96 14.80
N PHE A 409 18.00 25.65 13.53
CA PHE A 409 19.31 25.27 12.97
C PHE A 409 20.29 26.46 12.97
N ILE A 410 19.81 27.67 12.64
CA ILE A 410 20.60 28.91 12.71
C ILE A 410 21.00 29.24 14.16
N PHE A 411 20.10 29.06 15.12
CA PHE A 411 20.40 29.29 16.54
C PHE A 411 21.46 28.31 17.08
N PHE A 412 21.37 27.03 16.70
CA PHE A 412 22.37 26.02 17.09
C PHE A 412 23.75 26.30 16.45
N CYS A 413 23.79 26.76 15.20
CA CYS A 413 25.03 27.18 14.55
C CYS A 413 25.65 28.43 15.19
N LEU A 414 24.84 29.40 15.63
CA LEU A 414 25.33 30.61 16.32
C LEU A 414 25.88 30.31 17.72
N GLU A 415 25.34 29.34 18.45
CA GLU A 415 25.92 28.88 19.72
C GLU A 415 27.25 28.13 19.52
N SER A 416 27.42 27.45 18.40
CA SER A 416 28.68 26.75 18.07
C SER A 416 29.79 27.64 17.51
N GLN A 417 29.52 28.91 17.18
CA GLN A 417 30.55 29.86 16.71
C GLN A 417 31.39 30.50 17.82
N ASN A 418 31.17 30.13 19.10
CA ASN A 418 31.99 30.63 20.21
C ASN A 418 33.21 29.78 20.56
N ASN A 419 33.48 28.69 19.84
CA ASN A 419 34.72 27.92 19.99
C ASN A 419 35.41 27.77 18.62
N GLY A 420 36.63 28.26 18.55
CA GLY A 420 37.34 28.61 17.33
C GLY A 420 37.71 27.46 16.38
N GLU A 421 37.94 27.91 15.15
CA GLU A 421 38.80 27.37 14.09
C GLU A 421 38.40 26.06 13.38
N GLY A 422 38.00 26.20 12.10
CA GLY A 422 38.59 25.39 11.02
C GLY A 422 37.65 24.67 10.05
N GLN A 423 37.52 25.27 8.86
CA GLN A 423 37.24 24.66 7.53
C GLN A 423 35.77 24.37 7.14
N CYS A 424 35.18 25.37 6.48
CA CYS A 424 34.07 25.22 5.55
C CYS A 424 34.51 24.42 4.31
N LEU A 425 33.88 23.28 4.06
CA LEU A 425 33.83 22.65 2.74
C LEU A 425 32.53 23.09 2.06
N GLU A 426 32.64 24.10 1.21
CA GLU A 426 31.67 24.32 0.14
C GLU A 426 31.83 23.20 -0.90
N SER A 427 30.78 22.43 -1.12
CA SER A 427 30.59 21.68 -2.38
C SER A 427 29.19 21.95 -2.89
N GLN A 428 29.14 22.73 -3.95
CA GLN A 428 27.98 23.15 -4.70
C GLN A 428 27.23 21.98 -5.36
N ASN A 429 25.91 22.21 -5.49
CA ASN A 429 25.06 22.01 -6.67
C ASN A 429 23.99 20.89 -6.71
N ASN A 430 22.77 21.40 -6.54
CA ASN A 430 21.66 21.43 -7.52
C ASN A 430 20.60 20.31 -7.46
N GLY A 431 19.40 20.70 -6.99
CA GLY A 431 18.18 19.98 -7.34
C GLY A 431 16.98 20.04 -6.40
N ALA A 432 16.83 21.01 -5.49
CA ALA A 432 15.54 21.26 -4.83
C ALA A 432 15.53 22.68 -4.25
N GLY A 433 14.46 23.44 -4.52
CA GLY A 433 14.34 24.85 -4.15
C GLY A 433 14.50 25.08 -2.65
N GLU A 434 15.63 25.64 -2.26
CA GLU A 434 15.84 26.21 -0.93
C GLU A 434 15.00 27.50 -0.82
N CYS A 435 13.85 27.43 -0.14
CA CYS A 435 13.15 28.63 0.33
C CYS A 435 13.94 29.26 1.48
N LEU A 436 15.01 29.98 1.14
CA LEU A 436 15.69 30.92 2.02
C LEU A 436 14.81 32.18 2.13
N GLU A 437 14.57 32.65 3.35
CA GLU A 437 13.72 33.80 3.75
C GLU A 437 12.20 33.59 3.85
N GLY A 438 11.73 32.99 4.95
CA GLY A 438 10.48 33.38 5.62
C GLY A 438 9.16 33.40 4.81
N GLY A 439 9.11 32.72 3.66
CA GLY A 439 7.98 32.73 2.73
C GLY A 439 7.80 31.39 2.03
N PHE A 440 6.83 31.33 1.13
CA PHE A 440 6.45 30.13 0.37
C PHE A 440 6.39 30.45 -1.13
N PRO A 441 6.70 29.49 -2.02
CA PRO A 441 6.85 29.77 -3.44
C PRO A 441 5.53 30.18 -4.09
N CYS A 442 5.61 31.10 -5.05
CA CYS A 442 4.47 31.42 -5.92
C CYS A 442 4.17 30.23 -6.83
N MET A 443 2.90 29.84 -6.90
CA MET A 443 2.47 28.66 -7.64
C MET A 443 0.99 28.73 -7.99
N THR A 444 0.58 27.89 -8.93
CA THR A 444 -0.82 27.60 -9.21
C THR A 444 -1.07 26.11 -9.07
N VAL A 445 -2.02 25.77 -8.21
CA VAL A 445 -2.53 24.41 -8.00
C VAL A 445 -3.91 24.31 -8.63
N ARG A 446 -4.12 23.31 -9.49
CA ARG A 446 -5.45 22.93 -9.97
C ARG A 446 -5.70 21.47 -9.63
N ASP A 447 -6.89 21.21 -9.12
CA ASP A 447 -7.27 19.86 -8.73
C ASP A 447 -8.76 19.64 -8.97
N PHE A 448 -9.10 18.38 -9.21
CA PHE A 448 -10.48 17.93 -9.40
C PHE A 448 -10.62 16.48 -8.94
N PRO A 449 -11.75 16.08 -8.36
CA PRO A 449 -11.92 14.71 -7.89
C PRO A 449 -11.81 13.67 -9.01
N ASP A 450 -11.11 12.57 -8.77
CA ASP A 450 -11.03 11.44 -9.70
C ASP A 450 -12.38 10.74 -9.90
N MET A 451 -13.19 10.78 -8.86
CA MET A 451 -14.48 10.11 -8.78
C MET A 451 -15.53 11.08 -8.24
N SER A 452 -16.77 10.91 -8.67
CA SER A 452 -17.91 11.68 -8.19
C SER A 452 -18.18 11.46 -6.68
N VAL A 453 -17.81 10.28 -6.17
CA VAL A 453 -17.97 9.89 -4.76
C VAL A 453 -16.62 9.43 -4.22
N ARG A 454 -16.08 10.17 -3.25
CA ARG A 454 -15.01 9.70 -2.36
C ARG A 454 -15.62 9.47 -0.99
N ALA A 455 -15.57 8.24 -0.54
CA ALA A 455 -16.28 7.80 0.64
C ALA A 455 -15.36 7.09 1.61
N VAL A 456 -15.68 7.18 2.90
CA VAL A 456 -15.17 6.27 3.92
C VAL A 456 -16.34 5.44 4.41
N PHE A 457 -16.15 4.12 4.46
CA PHE A 457 -17.09 3.20 5.07
C PHE A 457 -16.59 2.83 6.45
N GLN A 458 -17.38 3.16 7.46
CA GLN A 458 -17.10 2.88 8.84
C GLN A 458 -18.13 1.89 9.37
N ASP A 459 -17.67 0.67 9.63
CA ASP A 459 -18.50 -0.34 10.26
C ASP A 459 -18.42 -0.22 11.78
N PHE A 460 -19.58 -0.13 12.44
CA PHE A 460 -19.70 -0.20 13.89
C PHE A 460 -20.57 -1.37 14.34
N SER A 461 -20.75 -2.37 13.47
CA SER A 461 -21.54 -3.56 13.77
C SER A 461 -21.04 -4.24 15.06
N GLY A 462 -21.89 -4.26 16.08
CA GLY A 462 -21.59 -4.93 17.36
C GLY A 462 -20.78 -4.13 18.39
N CYS A 463 -20.47 -2.87 18.12
CA CYS A 463 -19.84 -1.98 19.10
C CYS A 463 -20.89 -1.47 20.11
N LYS A 464 -20.59 -1.58 21.42
CA LYS A 464 -21.63 -1.45 22.47
C LYS A 464 -22.10 -0.02 22.74
N ILE A 465 -21.31 1.01 22.49
CA ILE A 465 -21.71 2.42 22.50
C ILE A 465 -20.65 3.16 21.68
N LEU A 466 -21.06 3.94 20.69
CA LEU A 466 -20.17 4.90 20.05
C LEU A 466 -20.51 6.29 20.57
N ASN A 467 -19.51 7.03 21.02
CA ASN A 467 -19.70 8.46 21.29
C ASN A 467 -19.98 9.17 19.97
N ALA A 468 -21.11 9.86 19.87
CA ALA A 468 -21.47 10.68 18.71
C ALA A 468 -20.35 11.67 18.34
N GLU A 469 -19.60 12.15 19.33
CA GLU A 469 -18.44 13.01 19.14
C GLU A 469 -17.33 12.38 18.28
N THR A 470 -17.04 11.08 18.45
CA THR A 470 -16.00 10.39 17.66
C THR A 470 -16.35 10.34 16.18
N LEU A 471 -17.64 10.17 15.86
CA LEU A 471 -18.17 10.24 14.50
C LEU A 471 -18.01 11.64 13.89
N LEU A 472 -18.26 12.68 14.69
CA LEU A 472 -18.09 14.07 14.24
C LEU A 472 -16.63 14.41 13.98
N GLN A 473 -15.73 13.94 14.85
CA GLN A 473 -14.29 14.10 14.64
C GLN A 473 -13.84 13.36 13.38
N LEU A 474 -14.34 12.14 13.14
CA LEU A 474 -14.09 11.39 11.92
C LEU A 474 -14.61 12.16 10.69
N ALA A 475 -15.83 12.67 10.72
CA ALA A 475 -16.41 13.49 9.65
C ALA A 475 -15.55 14.73 9.35
N ALA A 476 -15.03 15.40 10.38
CA ALA A 476 -14.14 16.54 10.22
C ALA A 476 -12.79 16.16 9.57
N ARG A 477 -12.19 15.03 9.98
CA ARG A 477 -10.94 14.49 9.42
C ARG A 477 -11.09 14.11 7.95
N ILE A 478 -12.11 13.30 7.62
CA ILE A 478 -12.46 12.88 6.26
C ILE A 478 -12.69 14.10 5.37
N GLY A 479 -13.34 15.09 5.95
CA GLY A 479 -13.55 16.38 5.36
C GLY A 479 -12.29 17.09 4.87
N TYR A 480 -11.24 17.08 5.70
CA TYR A 480 -9.93 17.61 5.35
C TYR A 480 -9.24 16.78 4.25
N CYS A 481 -9.44 15.47 4.25
CA CYS A 481 -8.95 14.54 3.23
C CYS A 481 -9.69 14.62 1.87
N LYS A 482 -10.50 15.67 1.65
CA LYS A 482 -11.32 15.87 0.45
C LYS A 482 -12.33 14.75 0.16
N ALA A 483 -12.75 13.98 1.15
CA ALA A 483 -13.81 13.00 0.98
C ALA A 483 -15.20 13.63 1.18
N SER A 484 -16.18 13.16 0.40
CA SER A 484 -17.52 13.76 0.31
C SER A 484 -18.58 12.96 1.03
N HIS A 485 -18.37 11.67 1.28
CA HIS A 485 -19.35 10.77 1.90
C HIS A 485 -18.75 10.02 3.09
N LEU A 486 -19.54 9.87 4.14
CA LEU A 486 -19.23 9.04 5.30
C LEU A 486 -20.35 8.01 5.46
N PHE A 487 -20.08 6.76 5.13
CA PHE A 487 -20.99 5.64 5.32
C PHE A 487 -20.80 5.09 6.73
N VAL A 488 -21.88 4.98 7.49
CA VAL A 488 -21.84 4.50 8.88
C VAL A 488 -22.80 3.34 9.03
N ASN A 489 -22.28 2.15 9.32
CA ASN A 489 -23.11 0.98 9.55
C ASN A 489 -23.63 0.96 10.99
N PHE A 490 -24.94 0.95 11.15
CA PHE A 490 -25.63 0.96 12.46
C PHE A 490 -26.15 -0.41 12.89
N GLU A 491 -25.61 -1.50 12.33
CA GLU A 491 -26.06 -2.85 12.66
C GLU A 491 -25.82 -3.19 14.14
N VAL A 492 -26.83 -3.75 14.81
CA VAL A 492 -26.73 -4.21 16.20
C VAL A 492 -26.83 -5.74 16.27
N ARG A 493 -25.72 -6.38 16.68
CA ARG A 493 -25.51 -7.84 16.63
C ARG A 493 -26.25 -8.65 17.70
N THR A 494 -27.04 -8.02 18.58
CA THR A 494 -27.50 -8.67 19.82
C THR A 494 -28.93 -9.21 19.79
N THR A 495 -29.75 -8.89 18.79
CA THR A 495 -31.14 -9.38 18.66
C THR A 495 -31.63 -9.35 17.21
N ASP A 496 -32.59 -10.21 16.84
CA ASP A 496 -33.30 -10.19 15.53
C ASP A 496 -34.17 -8.92 15.29
N ARG A 497 -33.93 -7.86 16.05
CA ARG A 497 -34.65 -6.58 16.00
C ARG A 497 -33.63 -5.48 15.81
N TYR A 498 -33.90 -4.62 14.83
CA TYR A 498 -33.20 -3.37 14.66
C TYR A 498 -33.39 -2.49 15.91
N GLN A 499 -32.29 -2.08 16.52
CA GLN A 499 -32.27 -1.16 17.64
C GLN A 499 -31.08 -0.22 17.46
N LEU A 500 -31.33 1.08 17.38
CA LEU A 500 -30.28 2.07 17.21
C LEU A 500 -29.84 2.60 18.60
N PRO A 501 -28.53 2.62 18.91
CA PRO A 501 -28.05 3.05 20.23
C PRO A 501 -28.00 4.58 20.42
N PHE A 502 -28.44 5.36 19.42
CA PHE A 502 -28.48 6.82 19.50
C PHE A 502 -29.92 7.33 19.67
N THR A 503 -30.03 8.50 20.30
CA THR A 503 -31.29 9.24 20.34
C THR A 503 -31.52 9.99 19.03
N ASN A 504 -32.79 10.27 18.69
CA ASN A 504 -33.14 11.10 17.53
C ASN A 504 -32.47 12.48 17.57
N ARG A 505 -32.26 13.05 18.76
CA ARG A 505 -31.55 14.32 18.95
C ARG A 505 -30.08 14.22 18.54
N GLU A 506 -29.41 13.14 18.91
CA GLU A 506 -28.01 12.90 18.53
C GLU A 506 -27.88 12.65 17.03
N LEU A 507 -28.76 11.84 16.43
CA LEU A 507 -28.77 11.63 14.98
C LEU A 507 -29.03 12.92 14.19
N PHE A 508 -29.95 13.75 14.66
CA PHE A 508 -30.22 15.06 14.07
C PHE A 508 -28.97 15.95 14.13
N HIS A 509 -28.35 16.04 15.31
CA HIS A 509 -27.12 16.80 15.50
C HIS A 509 -25.98 16.28 14.61
N LEU A 510 -25.79 14.96 14.54
CA LEU A 510 -24.78 14.32 13.69
C LEU A 510 -24.98 14.68 12.21
N THR A 511 -26.22 14.57 11.73
CA THR A 511 -26.56 14.89 10.34
C THR A 511 -26.31 16.36 10.04
N GLN A 512 -26.76 17.26 10.92
CA GLN A 512 -26.58 18.70 10.74
C GLN A 512 -25.10 19.10 10.72
N VAL A 513 -24.29 18.62 11.66
CA VAL A 513 -22.86 18.95 11.70
C VAL A 513 -22.12 18.37 10.49
N CYS A 514 -22.49 17.16 10.03
CA CYS A 514 -21.92 16.60 8.80
C CYS A 514 -22.26 17.47 7.58
N GLU A 515 -23.51 17.95 7.47
CA GLU A 515 -23.92 18.89 6.41
C GLU A 515 -23.16 20.22 6.47
N GLU A 516 -22.96 20.78 7.66
CA GLU A 516 -22.14 21.99 7.88
C GLU A 516 -20.68 21.76 7.48
N LEU A 517 -20.16 20.55 7.69
CA LEU A 517 -18.86 20.11 7.23
C LEU A 517 -18.82 19.77 5.73
N PHE A 518 -19.91 19.90 4.97
CA PHE A 518 -19.99 19.46 3.56
C PHE A 518 -19.60 17.99 3.36
N VAL A 519 -19.90 17.14 4.35
CA VAL A 519 -19.72 15.67 4.28
C VAL A 519 -21.10 15.04 4.38
N LYS A 520 -21.46 14.23 3.39
CA LYS A 520 -22.75 13.56 3.38
C LYS A 520 -22.70 12.32 4.28
N LEU A 521 -23.41 12.36 5.40
CA LEU A 521 -23.64 11.18 6.23
C LEU A 521 -24.58 10.23 5.50
N VAL A 522 -24.12 9.01 5.25
CA VAL A 522 -24.90 7.95 4.62
C VAL A 522 -25.17 6.87 5.68
N PRO A 523 -26.38 6.83 6.27
CA PRO A 523 -26.71 5.77 7.20
C PRO A 523 -26.76 4.44 6.43
N SER A 524 -25.99 3.48 6.92
CA SER A 524 -25.87 2.13 6.38
C SER A 524 -26.53 1.13 7.30
N LEU A 525 -27.23 0.17 6.71
CA LEU A 525 -27.78 -0.98 7.41
C LEU A 525 -27.48 -2.24 6.62
N ASP A 526 -26.98 -3.26 7.31
CA ASP A 526 -26.98 -4.63 6.82
C ASP A 526 -27.45 -5.60 7.90
N LEU A 527 -27.70 -6.84 7.48
CA LEU A 527 -28.14 -7.93 8.34
C LEU A 527 -27.09 -9.05 8.33
N GLN A 528 -26.84 -9.68 9.47
CA GLN A 528 -25.94 -10.85 9.54
C GLN A 528 -26.48 -12.10 8.85
N SER A 529 -27.80 -12.27 8.83
CA SER A 529 -28.44 -13.47 8.31
C SER A 529 -28.72 -13.35 6.82
N ASN A 530 -28.23 -14.32 6.05
CA ASN A 530 -28.54 -14.45 4.62
C ASN A 530 -30.00 -14.88 4.35
N TYR A 531 -30.72 -15.30 5.40
CA TYR A 531 -32.10 -15.78 5.33
C TYR A 531 -33.00 -14.87 6.16
N ILE A 532 -33.59 -13.86 5.51
CA ILE A 532 -34.63 -13.04 6.10
C ILE A 532 -35.86 -13.03 5.17
N ASP A 533 -37.05 -13.11 5.77
CA ASP A 533 -38.30 -12.97 5.03
C ASP A 533 -38.43 -11.55 4.47
N SER A 534 -38.93 -11.41 3.23
CA SER A 534 -39.06 -10.11 2.56
C SER A 534 -39.89 -9.09 3.35
N ASP A 535 -40.92 -9.56 4.07
CA ASP A 535 -41.77 -8.71 4.89
C ASP A 535 -41.09 -8.27 6.18
N ALA A 536 -40.22 -9.11 6.74
CA ALA A 536 -39.41 -8.75 7.90
C ALA A 536 -38.33 -7.72 7.51
N ALA A 537 -37.66 -7.95 6.38
CA ALA A 537 -36.71 -7.01 5.81
C ALA A 537 -37.35 -5.64 5.53
N ARG A 538 -38.56 -5.62 4.95
CA ARG A 538 -39.31 -4.37 4.73
C ARG A 538 -39.55 -3.61 6.03
N ARG A 539 -40.07 -4.26 7.07
CA ARG A 539 -40.36 -3.62 8.36
C ARG A 539 -39.09 -3.04 9.00
N ILE A 540 -37.98 -3.78 8.95
CA ILE A 540 -36.69 -3.33 9.49
C ILE A 540 -36.20 -2.09 8.76
N VAL A 541 -36.27 -2.07 7.42
CA VAL A 541 -35.85 -0.92 6.63
C VAL A 541 -36.75 0.29 6.89
N GLU A 542 -38.06 0.09 7.02
CA GLU A 542 -39.00 1.18 7.35
C GLU A 542 -38.67 1.80 8.72
N CYS A 543 -38.46 0.98 9.75
CA CYS A 543 -38.05 1.47 11.08
C CYS A 543 -36.70 2.21 11.04
N PHE A 544 -35.72 1.67 10.29
CA PHE A 544 -34.43 2.34 10.12
C PHE A 544 -34.55 3.71 9.46
N LEU A 545 -35.35 3.83 8.40
CA LEU A 545 -35.55 5.11 7.75
C LEU A 545 -36.37 6.10 8.59
N ASP A 546 -37.20 5.62 9.52
CA ASP A 546 -37.95 6.47 10.46
C ASP A 546 -37.02 7.15 11.48
N ASP A 547 -35.90 6.51 11.85
CA ASP A 547 -34.87 7.10 12.72
C ASP A 547 -34.05 8.19 12.00
N PHE A 548 -34.00 8.16 10.66
CA PHE A 548 -33.28 9.12 9.81
C PHE A 548 -34.22 9.92 8.89
N PRO A 549 -35.19 10.68 9.42
CA PRO A 549 -36.24 11.30 8.61
C PRO A 549 -35.73 12.40 7.66
N LEU A 550 -34.56 12.97 7.94
CA LEU A 550 -33.93 14.02 7.13
C LEU A 550 -32.95 13.45 6.09
N SER A 551 -32.58 12.18 6.21
CA SER A 551 -31.59 11.61 5.31
C SER A 551 -32.20 11.36 3.93
N LYS A 552 -31.69 12.07 2.93
CA LYS A 552 -32.04 11.84 1.52
C LYS A 552 -31.26 10.69 0.90
N VAL A 553 -30.40 10.05 1.67
CA VAL A 553 -29.55 8.93 1.24
C VAL A 553 -29.62 7.78 2.22
N ALA A 554 -29.51 6.56 1.72
CA ALA A 554 -29.38 5.36 2.54
C ALA A 554 -28.47 4.36 1.84
N HIS A 555 -27.78 3.55 2.61
CA HIS A 555 -26.98 2.44 2.11
C HIS A 555 -27.50 1.12 2.68
N PHE A 556 -27.59 0.10 1.83
CA PHE A 556 -27.93 -1.25 2.24
C PHE A 556 -26.80 -2.20 1.85
N GLY A 557 -26.32 -2.99 2.81
CA GLY A 557 -25.26 -3.98 2.60
C GLY A 557 -25.70 -5.20 1.80
N PRO A 558 -24.78 -6.12 1.47
CA PRO A 558 -24.99 -7.28 0.59
C PRO A 558 -26.22 -8.11 0.89
N ASN A 559 -26.46 -8.43 2.16
CA ASN A 559 -27.55 -9.34 2.52
C ASN A 559 -28.90 -8.68 2.27
N LEU A 560 -29.07 -7.45 2.76
CA LEU A 560 -30.31 -6.72 2.55
C LEU A 560 -30.50 -6.29 1.09
N ALA A 561 -29.42 -5.89 0.40
CA ALA A 561 -29.47 -5.46 -0.99
C ALA A 561 -29.92 -6.59 -1.92
N SER A 562 -29.52 -7.84 -1.67
CA SER A 562 -29.99 -9.00 -2.43
C SER A 562 -31.52 -9.16 -2.36
N VAL A 563 -32.11 -8.97 -1.17
CA VAL A 563 -33.56 -9.05 -0.94
C VAL A 563 -34.28 -7.86 -1.59
N LEU A 564 -33.72 -6.66 -1.48
CA LEU A 564 -34.30 -5.44 -2.07
C LEU A 564 -34.30 -5.48 -3.60
N VAL A 565 -33.23 -5.99 -4.22
CA VAL A 565 -33.16 -6.14 -5.68
C VAL A 565 -34.09 -7.24 -6.18
N ALA A 566 -34.27 -8.32 -5.42
CA ALA A 566 -35.24 -9.36 -5.73
C ALA A 566 -36.69 -8.85 -5.67
N ASN A 567 -37.00 -7.86 -4.83
CA ASN A 567 -38.35 -7.33 -4.65
C ASN A 567 -38.46 -5.83 -4.99
N ARG A 568 -38.75 -5.54 -6.26
CA ARG A 568 -38.88 -4.17 -6.78
C ARG A 568 -39.95 -3.32 -6.08
N ALA A 569 -41.04 -3.92 -5.60
CA ALA A 569 -42.10 -3.17 -4.92
C ALA A 569 -41.61 -2.53 -3.61
N ILE A 570 -40.67 -3.19 -2.91
CA ILE A 570 -40.03 -2.62 -1.72
C ILE A 570 -39.12 -1.47 -2.15
N LEU A 571 -38.27 -1.69 -3.16
CA LEU A 571 -37.34 -0.67 -3.65
C LEU A 571 -38.05 0.60 -4.14
N ASP A 572 -39.14 0.46 -4.91
CA ASP A 572 -39.96 1.59 -5.38
C ASP A 572 -40.60 2.36 -4.22
N GLY A 573 -41.01 1.64 -3.16
CA GLY A 573 -41.49 2.26 -1.92
C GLY A 573 -40.41 3.07 -1.20
N LEU A 574 -39.18 2.56 -1.16
CA LEU A 574 -38.03 3.23 -0.55
C LEU A 574 -37.58 4.46 -1.35
N GLN A 575 -37.56 4.38 -2.68
CA GLN A 575 -37.19 5.50 -3.55
C GLN A 575 -38.12 6.71 -3.41
N ARG A 576 -39.37 6.53 -2.98
CA ARG A 576 -40.28 7.65 -2.66
C ARG A 576 -39.85 8.41 -1.40
N ARG A 577 -39.16 7.75 -0.47
CA ARG A 577 -38.69 8.33 0.80
C ARG A 577 -37.27 8.88 0.68
N VAL A 578 -36.39 8.17 -0.02
CA VAL A 578 -34.96 8.44 -0.11
C VAL A 578 -34.60 8.71 -1.57
N THR A 579 -34.00 9.87 -1.86
CA THR A 579 -33.74 10.28 -3.26
C THR A 579 -32.62 9.49 -3.91
N ARG A 580 -31.66 8.98 -3.13
CA ARG A 580 -30.54 8.19 -3.64
C ARG A 580 -30.20 7.04 -2.71
N ILE A 581 -30.30 5.82 -3.23
CA ILE A 581 -30.04 4.58 -2.49
C ILE A 581 -28.73 3.98 -3.01
N TYR A 582 -27.84 3.64 -2.10
CA TYR A 582 -26.62 2.89 -2.39
C TYR A 582 -26.82 1.43 -2.01
N LEU A 583 -26.47 0.51 -2.91
CA LEU A 583 -26.59 -0.93 -2.69
C LEU A 583 -25.22 -1.56 -2.87
N SER A 584 -24.75 -2.27 -1.85
CA SER A 584 -23.58 -3.16 -1.98
C SER A 584 -24.08 -4.56 -2.32
N ILE A 585 -23.65 -5.14 -3.44
CA ILE A 585 -24.12 -6.46 -3.91
C ILE A 585 -22.94 -7.26 -4.45
N GLU A 586 -22.83 -8.53 -4.05
CA GLU A 586 -21.95 -9.49 -4.70
C GLU A 586 -22.58 -9.97 -6.03
N VAL A 587 -21.84 -9.78 -7.12
CA VAL A 587 -22.32 -10.09 -8.47
C VAL A 587 -21.91 -11.51 -8.85
N ASP A 588 -22.85 -12.44 -8.69
CA ASP A 588 -22.74 -13.84 -9.10
C ASP A 588 -23.65 -14.14 -10.30
N GLU A 589 -23.51 -15.31 -10.92
CA GLU A 589 -24.36 -15.75 -12.05
C GLU A 589 -25.87 -15.68 -11.73
N LYS A 590 -26.25 -15.84 -10.45
CA LYS A 590 -27.63 -15.80 -9.97
C LYS A 590 -28.17 -14.37 -9.78
N THR A 591 -27.32 -13.44 -9.34
CA THR A 591 -27.72 -12.05 -9.03
C THR A 591 -27.53 -11.11 -10.21
N ALA A 592 -26.63 -11.44 -11.15
CA ALA A 592 -26.34 -10.66 -12.34
C ALA A 592 -27.58 -10.29 -13.19
N PRO A 593 -28.58 -11.17 -13.43
CA PRO A 593 -29.78 -10.80 -14.19
C PRO A 593 -30.62 -9.72 -13.52
N ALA A 594 -30.65 -9.70 -12.19
CA ALA A 594 -31.43 -8.75 -11.40
C ALA A 594 -30.72 -7.38 -11.25
N VAL A 595 -29.39 -7.36 -11.31
CA VAL A 595 -28.55 -6.15 -11.23
C VAL A 595 -28.38 -5.45 -12.59
N ARG A 596 -28.35 -6.20 -13.70
CA ARG A 596 -28.18 -5.67 -15.08
C ARG A 596 -29.06 -4.45 -15.43
N PRO A 597 -30.34 -4.35 -15.02
CA PRO A 597 -31.17 -3.17 -15.28
C PRO A 597 -30.65 -1.87 -14.65
N PHE A 598 -29.81 -1.97 -13.61
CA PHE A 598 -29.24 -0.85 -12.86
C PHE A 598 -27.83 -0.43 -13.34
N TRP A 599 -27.23 -1.15 -14.30
CA TRP A 599 -25.88 -0.84 -14.83
C TRP A 599 -25.86 0.18 -15.96
N ASN A 600 -27.01 0.53 -16.54
CA ASN A 600 -27.07 1.61 -17.51
C ASN A 600 -27.14 2.95 -16.75
N TYR A 601 -26.00 3.57 -16.44
CA TYR A 601 -25.78 5.03 -16.39
C TYR A 601 -24.30 5.35 -16.11
#